data_AF-A0A9P5X914-F1
#
_entry.id   AF-A0A9P5X914-F1
#
_cell.length_a   1.000
_cell.length_b   1.000
_cell.length_c   1.000
_cell.angle_alpha   90.00
_cell.angle_beta   90.00
_cell.angle_gamma   90.00
#
_symmetry.space_group_name_H-M   'P 1'
#
loop_
_entity.id
_entity.type
_entity.pdbx_description
1 polymer ?
#
loop_
_entity_poly.entity_id
_entity_poly.type
_entity_poly.pdbx_seq_one_letter_code
_entity_poly.pdbx_strand_id
1 'polypeptide(L)' 'MNYLKGQAPVLARSDDQYPEWLWTVLKTKVHTDDGPGGGAERVKRRAENKQRIKDRNFMSTQ' A
#
# COMPACT_ATOMS: atom_id res chain seq x y z
N MET A 1 -4.79 19.58 -8.08
CA MET A 1 -4.64 18.79 -9.33
C MET A 1 -3.99 19.62 -10.44
N ASN A 2 -4.29 20.91 -10.60
CA ASN A 2 -3.62 21.75 -11.61
C ASN A 2 -2.50 22.55 -10.97
N TYR A 3 -1.25 22.21 -11.31
CA TYR A 3 -0.07 22.91 -10.82
C TYR A 3 0.52 23.88 -11.86
N LEU A 4 0.09 23.79 -13.12
CA LEU A 4 0.49 24.70 -14.21
C LEU A 4 -0.59 25.78 -14.46
N LYS A 5 -0.14 27.00 -14.77
CA LYS A 5 -1.03 28.11 -15.17
C LYS A 5 -1.62 27.82 -16.55
N GLY A 6 -2.92 28.08 -16.70
CA GLY A 6 -3.64 27.86 -17.97
C GLY A 6 -4.09 26.42 -18.22
N GLN A 7 -3.80 25.47 -17.33
CA GLN A 7 -4.33 24.11 -17.43
C GLN A 7 -5.83 24.11 -17.09
N ALA A 8 -6.64 23.57 -17.99
CA ALA A 8 -8.08 23.38 -17.77
C ALA A 8 -8.33 22.48 -16.54
N PRO A 9 -9.39 22.73 -15.75
CA PRO A 9 -9.70 21.92 -14.57
C PRO A 9 -9.95 20.47 -14.95
N VAL A 10 -9.29 19.54 -14.26
CA VAL A 10 -9.53 18.11 -14.41
C VAL A 10 -10.87 17.78 -13.75
N LEU A 11 -11.85 17.38 -14.56
CA LEU A 11 -13.16 16.91 -14.12
C LEU A 11 -13.19 15.38 -14.10
N ALA A 12 -13.89 14.81 -13.12
CA ALA A 12 -14.13 13.37 -13.06
C ALA A 12 -15.00 12.94 -14.25
N ARG A 13 -14.67 11.79 -14.82
CA ARG A 13 -15.41 11.18 -15.94
C ARG A 13 -16.31 10.06 -15.43
N SER A 14 -17.03 9.40 -16.34
CA SER A 14 -17.79 8.20 -16.03
C SER A 14 -16.88 7.04 -15.60
N ASP A 15 -17.41 6.14 -14.78
CA ASP A 15 -16.66 5.02 -14.20
C ASP A 15 -16.05 4.10 -15.27
N ASP A 16 -16.76 3.86 -16.37
CA ASP A 16 -16.32 3.02 -17.50
C ASP A 16 -15.07 3.56 -18.23
N GLN A 17 -14.74 4.85 -18.04
CA GLN A 17 -13.52 5.44 -18.61
C GLN A 17 -12.29 5.22 -17.74
N TYR A 18 -12.46 4.70 -16.53
CA TYR A 18 -11.36 4.39 -15.63
C TYR A 18 -10.98 2.90 -15.71
N PRO A 19 -9.70 2.56 -15.57
CA PRO A 19 -9.27 1.17 -15.54
C PRO A 19 -9.87 0.39 -14.36
N GLU A 20 -10.20 -0.87 -14.57
CA GLU A 20 -10.83 -1.74 -13.58
C GLU A 20 -10.04 -1.87 -12.27
N TRP A 21 -8.71 -1.80 -12.34
CA TRP A 21 -7.86 -1.89 -11.15
C TRP A 21 -8.14 -0.77 -10.13
N LEU A 22 -8.65 0.39 -10.55
CA LEU A 22 -8.97 1.52 -9.67
C LEU A 22 -9.97 1.11 -8.58
N TRP A 23 -10.96 0.30 -8.95
CA TRP A 23 -12.02 -0.17 -8.05
C TRP A 23 -11.56 -1.26 -7.08
N THR A 24 -10.35 -1.78 -7.28
CA THR A 24 -9.75 -2.79 -6.40
C THR A 24 -8.82 -2.21 -5.35
N VAL A 25 -8.43 -0.94 -5.47
CA VAL A 25 -7.40 -0.31 -4.61
C VAL A 25 -7.79 -0.31 -3.13
N LEU A 26 -9.08 -0.14 -2.83
CA LEU A 26 -9.59 -0.12 -1.46
C LEU A 26 -9.83 -1.52 -0.88
N LYS A 27 -9.76 -2.57 -1.68
CA LYS A 27 -9.96 -3.94 -1.21
C LYS A 27 -8.78 -4.34 -0.32
N THR A 28 -9.08 -4.99 0.81
CA THR A 28 -8.05 -5.48 1.73
C THR A 28 -7.14 -6.47 1.00
N LYS A 29 -5.83 -6.22 1.06
CA LYS A 29 -4.83 -7.16 0.52
C LYS A 29 -4.78 -8.40 1.41
N VAL A 30 -5.37 -9.49 0.94
CA VAL A 30 -5.26 -10.81 1.58
C VAL A 30 -4.06 -11.51 0.97
N HIS A 31 -3.14 -11.95 1.83
CA HIS A 31 -1.99 -12.75 1.43
C HIS A 31 -2.29 -14.21 1.75
N THR A 32 -2.53 -15.03 0.73
CA THR A 32 -2.71 -16.48 0.88
C THR A 32 -1.37 -17.14 1.24
N ASP A 33 -1.45 -18.23 1.99
CA ASP A 33 -0.26 -19.03 2.32
C ASP A 33 0.10 -19.90 1.12
N ASP A 34 0.87 -19.32 0.20
CA ASP A 34 1.29 -19.95 -1.06
C ASP A 34 2.48 -20.93 -0.86
N GLY A 35 2.73 -21.37 0.38
CA GLY A 35 3.86 -22.24 0.73
C GLY A 35 5.13 -21.47 1.10
N PRO A 36 6.23 -22.21 1.40
CA PRO A 36 7.47 -21.62 1.87
C PRO A 36 8.08 -20.67 0.83
N GLY A 37 8.40 -19.44 1.26
CA GLY A 37 8.85 -18.35 0.40
C GLY A 37 7.73 -17.51 -0.24
N GLY A 38 6.47 -17.85 0.02
CA GLY A 38 5.29 -17.17 -0.52
C GLY A 38 5.10 -15.72 -0.05
N GLY A 39 4.11 -15.05 -0.63
CA GLY A 39 3.81 -13.64 -0.34
C GLY A 39 3.50 -13.39 1.14
N ALA A 40 2.73 -14.29 1.77
CA ALA A 40 2.37 -14.19 3.18
C ALA A 40 3.58 -14.25 4.11
N GLU A 41 4.51 -15.18 3.88
CA GLU A 41 5.72 -15.33 4.70
C GLU A 41 6.60 -14.08 4.61
N ARG A 42 6.76 -13.52 3.39
CA ARG A 42 7.52 -12.28 3.19
C ARG A 42 6.91 -11.11 3.95
N VAL A 43 5.58 -10.99 3.97
CA VAL A 43 4.88 -9.93 4.69
C VAL A 43 5.03 -10.11 6.20
N LYS A 44 4.89 -11.34 6.71
CA LYS A 44 5.12 -11.68 8.12
C LYS A 44 6.54 -11.30 8.57
N ARG A 45 7.56 -11.71 7.81
CA ARG A 45 8.98 -11.37 8.10
C ARG A 45 9.22 -9.86 8.13
N ARG A 46 8.54 -9.08 7.27
CA ARG A 46 8.63 -7.61 7.28
C ARG A 46 7.99 -7.00 8.53
N ALA A 47 6.84 -7.52 8.95
CA ALA A 47 6.16 -7.08 10.16
C ALA A 47 7.00 -7.35 11.42
N GLU A 48 7.55 -8.55 11.54
CA GLU A 48 8.44 -8.96 12.64
C GLU A 48 9.69 -8.07 12.72
N ASN A 49 10.35 -7.84 11.59
CA ASN A 49 11.51 -6.95 11.53
C ASN A 49 11.16 -5.51 11.93
N LYS A 50 10.00 -5.00 11.49
CA LYS A 50 9.52 -3.67 11.89
C LYS A 50 9.31 -3.59 13.39
N GLN A 51 8.73 -4.63 14.01
CA GLN A 51 8.51 -4.67 15.46
C GLN A 51 9.84 -4.69 16.22
N ARG A 52 10.78 -5.57 15.82
CA ARG A 52 12.12 -5.64 16.42
C ARG A 52 12.85 -4.29 16.38
N ILE A 53 12.75 -3.55 15.27
CA ILE A 53 13.35 -2.22 15.14
C ILE A 53 12.68 -1.22 16.11
N LYS A 54 11.34 -1.24 16.20
CA LYS A 54 10.62 -0.39 17.15
C LYS A 54 11.04 -0.66 18.59
N ASP A 55 11.09 -1.92 18.99
CA ASP A 55 11.43 -2.32 20.36
C ASP A 55 12.87 -1.92 20.71
N ARG A 56 13.82 -2.14 19.80
CA ARG A 56 15.20 -1.71 19.97
C ARG A 56 15.32 -0.20 20.11
N ASN A 57 14.64 0.56 19.23
CA ASN A 57 14.68 2.02 19.27
C ASN A 57 14.04 2.54 20.57
N PHE A 58 12.96 1.92 21.04
CA PHE A 58 12.33 2.26 22.31
C PHE A 58 13.30 2.07 23.49
N MET A 59 13.98 0.92 23.57
CA MET A 59 14.96 0.64 24.64
C MET A 59 16.21 1.54 24.58
N SER A 60 16.57 2.02 23.39
CA SER A 60 17.75 2.89 23.19
C SER A 60 17.46 4.38 23.39
N THR A 61 16.19 4.77 23.55
CA THR A 61 15.75 6.18 23.67
C THR A 61 15.24 6.49 25.09
N GLN A 62 15.38 5.55 26.04
CA GLN A 62 15.13 5.78 27.47
C GLN A 62 16.38 6.21 28.23
#